data_AF-A0A943RGV2-F1
#
_entry.id   AF-A0A943RGV2-F1
#
_cell.length_a   1.000
_cell.length_b   1.000
_cell.length_c   1.000
_cell.angle_alpha   90.00
_cell.angle_beta   90.00
_cell.angle_gamma   90.00
#
_symmetry.space_group_name_H-M   'P 1'
#
loop_
_entity.id
_entity.type
_entity.pdbx_description
1 polymer ?
#
loop_
_entity_poly.entity_id
_entity_poly.type
_entity_poly.pdbx_seq_one_letter_code
_entity_poly.pdbx_strand_id
1 'polypeptide(L)' 'IAVDTHVFRIAHRLKFSNADTPLQTEQDLLKLYPRECWGPINHQWVLFGRETCIARKPKCAECFLNDLCPSAFKQS' A
#
# COMPACT_ATOMS: atom_id res chain seq x y z
N ILE A 1 6.05 -1.05 -10.36
CA ILE A 1 6.11 -0.52 -8.98
C ILE A 1 6.72 -1.65 -8.19
N ALA A 2 7.96 -1.51 -7.74
CA ALA A 2 8.63 -2.62 -7.07
C ALA A 2 7.94 -2.89 -5.73
N VAL A 3 7.58 -4.13 -5.48
CA VAL A 3 6.81 -4.53 -4.29
C VAL A 3 7.77 -5.03 -3.22
N ASP A 4 8.01 -4.18 -2.22
CA ASP A 4 8.65 -4.58 -0.96
C ASP A 4 7.61 -4.90 0.13
N THR A 5 8.05 -5.17 1.36
CA THR A 5 7.14 -5.50 2.47
C THR A 5 6.19 -4.36 2.86
N HIS A 6 6.53 -3.09 2.59
CA HIS A 6 5.66 -1.95 2.83
C HIS A 6 4.59 -1.87 1.75
N VAL A 7 5.01 -1.88 0.48
CA VAL A 7 4.12 -1.81 -0.67
C VAL A 7 3.15 -2.99 -0.68
N PHE A 8 3.65 -4.21 -0.42
CA PHE A 8 2.82 -5.42 -0.34
C PHE A 8 1.72 -5.28 0.72
N ARG A 9 2.07 -4.84 1.93
CA ARG A 9 1.12 -4.65 3.02
C ARG A 9 0.08 -3.57 2.69
N ILE A 10 0.52 -2.44 2.14
CA ILE A 10 -0.38 -1.33 1.79
C ILE A 10 -1.34 -1.77 0.69
N ALA A 11 -0.86 -2.45 -0.36
CA ALA A 11 -1.69 -2.95 -1.46
C ALA A 11 -2.84 -3.84 -0.95
N HIS A 12 -2.54 -4.73 0.00
CA HIS A 12 -3.54 -5.62 0.59
C HIS A 12 -4.50 -4.90 1.55
N ARG A 13 -3.99 -3.99 2.38
CA ARG A 13 -4.82 -3.19 3.29
C ARG A 13 -5.81 -2.29 2.54
N LEU A 14 -5.36 -1.72 1.42
CA LEU A 14 -6.17 -0.87 0.53
C LEU A 14 -6.98 -1.67 -0.50
N LYS A 15 -6.89 -3.00 -0.50
CA LYS A 15 -7.61 -3.88 -1.45
C LYS A 15 -7.28 -3.63 -2.92
N PHE A 16 -6.08 -3.13 -3.20
CA PHE A 16 -5.56 -3.00 -4.56
C PHE A 16 -5.04 -4.32 -5.15
N SER A 17 -4.72 -5.28 -4.30
CA SER A 17 -4.34 -6.64 -4.69
C SER A 17 -4.88 -7.64 -3.65
N ASN A 18 -5.22 -8.84 -4.13
CA ASN A 18 -5.47 -10.02 -3.29
C ASN A 18 -4.47 -11.15 -3.61
N ALA A 19 -3.35 -10.83 -4.26
CA ALA A 19 -2.39 -11.80 -4.73
C ALA A 19 -1.41 -12.23 -3.64
N ASP A 20 -1.14 -13.54 -3.56
CA ASP A 20 -0.32 -14.11 -2.48
C ASP A 20 1.18 -13.81 -2.64
N THR A 21 1.61 -13.39 -3.84
CA THR A 21 3.03 -13.16 -4.14
C THR A 21 3.34 -11.69 -4.46
N PRO A 22 4.55 -11.20 -4.10
CA PRO A 22 4.99 -9.86 -4.46
C PRO A 22 4.97 -9.61 -5.97
N LEU A 23 5.35 -10.61 -6.77
CA LEU A 23 5.40 -10.51 -8.23
C LEU A 23 4.00 -10.29 -8.82
N GLN A 24 3.01 -11.04 -8.36
CA GLN A 24 1.62 -10.85 -8.82
C GLN A 24 1.05 -9.51 -8.34
N THR A 25 1.34 -9.13 -7.09
CA THR A 25 0.95 -7.81 -6.58
C THR A 25 1.56 -6.68 -7.40
N GLU A 26 2.82 -6.82 -7.84
CA GLU A 26 3.45 -5.85 -8.73
C GLU A 26 2.66 -5.74 -10.04
N GLN A 27 2.32 -6.87 -10.68
CA GLN A 27 1.55 -6.86 -11.92
C GLN A 27 0.19 -6.17 -11.77
N ASP A 28 -0.49 -6.35 -10.63
CA ASP A 28 -1.77 -5.69 -10.37
C ASP A 28 -1.59 -4.17 -10.22
N LEU A 29 -0.59 -3.72 -9.47
CA LEU A 29 -0.27 -2.30 -9.31
C LEU A 29 0.16 -1.64 -10.63
N LEU A 30 0.93 -2.36 -11.47
CA LEU A 30 1.35 -1.88 -12.79
C LEU A 30 0.16 -1.65 -13.74
N LYS A 31 -0.94 -2.42 -13.59
CA LYS A 31 -2.17 -2.25 -14.38
C LYS A 31 -3.04 -1.10 -13.86
N LEU A 32 -2.97 -0.80 -12.57
CA LEU A 32 -3.76 0.27 -11.94
C LEU A 32 -3.21 1.67 -12.23
N TYR A 33 -1.88 1.81 -12.34
CA TYR A 33 -1.23 3.11 -12.45
C TYR A 33 -0.56 3.34 -13.82
N PRO A 34 -0.66 4.55 -14.39
CA PRO A 34 0.13 4.92 -15.57
C PRO A 34 1.63 4.74 -15.35
N ARG A 35 2.36 4.35 -16.40
CA ARG A 35 3.80 4.02 -16.34
C ARG A 35 4.66 5.13 -15.76
N GLU A 36 4.28 6.37 -16.05
CA GLU A 36 4.94 7.61 -15.61
C GLU A 36 4.98 7.74 -14.09
N CYS A 37 3.96 7.20 -13.42
CA CYS A 37 3.79 7.32 -11.97
C CYS A 37 4.50 6.22 -11.18
N TRP A 38 5.04 5.17 -11.82
CA TRP A 38 5.53 3.99 -11.11
C TRP A 38 6.68 4.28 -10.15
N GLY A 39 7.62 5.16 -10.53
CA GLY A 39 8.74 5.56 -9.67
C GLY A 39 8.28 6.37 -8.46
N PRO A 40 7.58 7.52 -8.67
CA PRO A 40 7.06 8.34 -7.59
C PRO A 40 6.16 7.58 -6.61
N ILE A 41 5.24 6.76 -7.12
CA ILE A 41 4.32 5.96 -6.29
C ILE A 41 5.09 5.01 -5.38
N ASN A 42 6.12 4.34 -5.92
CA ASN A 42 6.91 3.40 -5.15
C ASN A 42 7.57 4.09 -3.95
N HIS A 43 8.25 5.22 -4.18
CA HIS A 43 8.89 5.98 -3.10
C HIS A 43 7.88 6.48 -2.06
N GLN A 44 6.74 7.02 -2.52
CA GLN A 44 5.67 7.51 -1.64
C GLN A 44 5.08 6.39 -0.78
N TRP A 45 4.87 5.20 -1.35
CA TRP A 45 4.30 4.07 -0.62
C TRP A 45 5.27 3.49 0.40
N VAL A 46 6.57 3.43 0.08
CA VAL A 46 7.59 3.02 1.04
C VAL A 46 7.63 3.98 2.23
N LEU A 47 7.65 5.30 1.97
CA LEU A 47 7.62 6.32 3.02
C LEU A 47 6.35 6.23 3.87
N PHE A 48 5.19 6.20 3.22
CA PHE A 48 3.89 6.07 3.88
C PHE A 48 3.81 4.80 4.74
N GLY A 49 4.34 3.68 4.25
CA GLY A 49 4.39 2.41 4.98
C GLY A 49 5.39 2.38 6.13
N ARG A 50 6.34 3.31 6.19
CA ARG A 50 7.30 3.47 7.30
C ARG A 50 6.78 4.42 8.37
N GLU A 51 6.06 5.47 7.99
CA GLU A 51 5.71 6.55 8.91
C GLU A 51 4.26 6.50 9.40
N THR A 52 3.33 6.03 8.55
CA THR A 52 1.88 6.09 8.82
C THR A 52 1.22 4.71 8.81
N CYS A 53 1.32 3.97 7.69
CA CYS A 53 0.74 2.64 7.55
C CYS A 53 1.72 1.54 8.04
N ILE A 54 2.21 1.72 9.26
CA ILE A 54 3.16 0.80 9.90
C ILE A 54 2.54 -0.57 10.15
N ALA A 55 3.40 -1.59 10.26
CA ALA A 55 2.95 -2.98 10.38
C ALA A 55 2.09 -3.20 11.63
N ARG A 56 2.56 -2.72 12.79
CA ARG A 56 1.87 -2.84 14.08
C ARG A 56 1.26 -1.50 14.45
N LYS A 57 -0.04 -1.46 14.75
CA LYS A 57 -0.79 -0.25 15.14
C LYS A 57 -0.61 0.92 14.14
N PRO A 58 -1.10 0.78 12.89
CA PRO A 58 -1.06 1.88 11.93
C PRO A 58 -1.71 3.14 12.49
N LYS A 59 -1.19 4.32 12.13
CA LYS A 59 -1.69 5.62 12.57
C LYS A 59 -2.96 6.02 11.82
N CYS A 60 -4.01 5.19 11.86
CA CYS A 60 -5.24 5.40 11.08
C CYS A 60 -5.93 6.73 11.42
N ALA A 61 -5.86 7.19 12.66
CA ALA A 61 -6.44 8.48 13.06
C ALA A 61 -5.80 9.68 12.33
N GLU A 62 -4.50 9.59 12.01
CA GLU A 62 -3.72 10.64 11.33
C GLU A 62 -3.59 10.39 9.81
N CYS A 63 -4.12 9.25 9.33
CA CYS A 63 -3.98 8.84 7.94
C CYS A 63 -4.96 9.60 7.05
N PHE A 64 -4.46 10.27 6.02
CA PHE A 64 -5.27 11.00 5.02
C PHE A 64 -6.17 10.11 4.15
N LEU A 65 -6.04 8.78 4.25
CA LEU A 65 -6.87 7.79 3.55
C LEU A 65 -7.82 7.04 4.49
N ASN A 66 -8.00 7.48 5.73
CA ASN A 66 -8.73 6.69 6.73
C ASN A 66 -10.21 6.48 6.41
N ASP A 67 -10.82 7.41 5.69
CA ASP A 67 -12.18 7.43 5.20
C ASP A 67 -12.36 6.49 3.99
N LEU A 68 -11.32 6.33 3.18
CA LEU A 68 -11.32 5.47 1.99
C LEU A 68 -10.75 4.07 2.24
N CYS A 69 -9.95 3.89 3.29
CA CYS A 69 -9.19 2.65 3.52
C CYS A 69 -10.09 1.55 4.11
N PRO A 70 -10.29 0.41 3.41
CA PRO A 70 -11.12 -0.70 3.90
C PRO A 70 -10.57 -1.38 5.16
N SER A 71 -9.30 -1.12 5.49
CA SER A 71 -8.62 -1.67 6.65
C SER A 71 -8.38 -0.63 7.76
N ALA A 72 -8.92 0.58 7.63
CA ALA A 72 -8.78 1.61 8.66
C ALA A 72 -9.34 1.11 10.00
N PHE A 73 -8.62 1.40 11.09
CA PHE A 73 -8.98 1.03 12.48
C PHE A 73 -9.15 -0.48 12.73
N LYS A 74 -8.89 -1.33 11.74
CA LYS A 74 -8.84 -2.78 11.95
C LYS A 74 -7.52 -3.12 12.62
N GLN A 75 -7.60 -3.83 13.75
CA GLN A 75 -6.41 -4.38 14.38
C GLN A 75 -5.88 -5.50 13.48
N SER A 76 -4.65 -5.33 13.00
CA SER A 76 -3.86 -6.35 12.30
C SER A 76 -2.70 -6.80 13.17
#